data_AF-A0A358RJM1-F1
#
_entry.id   AF-A0A358RJM1-F1
#
_cell.length_a   1.000
_cell.length_b   1.000
_cell.length_c   1.000
_cell.angle_alpha   90.00
_cell.angle_beta   90.00
_cell.angle_gamma   90.00
#
_symmetry.space_group_name_H-M   'P 1'
#
loop_
_entity.id
_entity.type
_entity.pdbx_description
1 polymer ?
#
loop_
_entity_poly.entity_id
_entity_poly.type
_entity_poly.pdbx_seq_one_letter_code
_entity_poly.pdbx_strand_id
1 'polypeptide(L)'
;DFVNSAVRIQTLYSPEELLQAVSKIEKDGERVRSERWGNRTLDVDIIFYDDCVVESNDLCVPHIDMQHRDFVLKPLAELCPYKLHPI
;
A
#
# COMPACT_ATOMS: atom_id res chain seq x y z
N ASP A 1 -12.93 5.24 -13.70
CA ASP A 1 -12.12 4.02 -13.50
C ASP A 1 -10.83 4.34 -12.75
N PHE A 2 -10.38 3.40 -11.94
CA PHE A 2 -9.10 3.48 -11.21
C PHE A 2 -8.05 2.65 -11.94
N VAL A 3 -6.81 3.13 -11.93
CA VAL A 3 -5.65 2.35 -12.36
C VAL A 3 -4.97 1.82 -11.10
N ASN A 4 -4.90 0.49 -10.96
CA ASN A 4 -4.28 -0.18 -9.82
C ASN A 4 -2.99 -0.85 -10.26
N SER A 5 -1.96 -0.79 -9.42
CA SER A 5 -0.66 -1.41 -9.67
C SER A 5 -0.03 -1.83 -8.34
N ALA A 6 0.85 -2.82 -8.39
CA ALA A 6 1.66 -3.25 -7.26
C ALA A 6 3.13 -2.93 -7.54
N VAL A 7 3.85 -2.52 -6.49
CA VAL A 7 5.30 -2.27 -6.56
C VAL A 7 6.00 -3.02 -5.43
N ARG A 8 7.22 -3.48 -5.71
CA ARG A 8 8.10 -4.07 -4.71
C ARG A 8 9.29 -3.13 -4.53
N ILE A 9 9.59 -2.79 -3.29
CA ILE A 9 10.72 -1.95 -2.93
C ILE A 9 11.65 -2.70 -1.97
N GLN A 10 12.90 -2.25 -1.89
CA GLN A 10 13.81 -2.59 -0.82
C GLN A 10 14.07 -1.31 -0.03
N THR A 11 13.95 -1.37 1.29
CA THR A 11 14.11 -0.21 2.16
C THR A 11 14.81 -0.61 3.45
N LEU A 12 15.42 0.38 4.11
CA LEU A 12 15.95 0.25 5.47
C LEU A 12 14.97 0.78 6.52
N TYR A 13 13.84 1.34 6.09
CA TYR A 13 12.80 1.87 6.97
C TYR A 13 12.07 0.76 7.70
N SER A 14 11.77 0.98 8.98
CA SER A 14 10.80 0.14 9.71
C SER A 14 9.40 0.25 9.06
N PRO A 15 8.46 -0.66 9.38
CA PRO A 15 7.08 -0.56 8.92
C PRO A 15 6.43 0.81 9.20
N GLU A 16 6.68 1.38 10.37
CA GLU A 16 6.17 2.69 10.78
C GLU A 16 6.84 3.83 9.99
N GLU A 17 8.15 3.77 9.80
CA GLU A 17 8.89 4.74 8.98
C GLU A 17 8.43 4.70 7.52
N LEU A 18 8.15 3.51 6.99
CA LEU A 18 7.59 3.31 5.66
C LEU A 18 6.19 3.91 5.56
N LEU A 19 5.32 3.68 6.56
CA LEU A 19 3.99 4.28 6.60
C LEU A 19 4.08 5.82 6.55
N GLN A 20 4.97 6.43 7.34
CA GLN A 20 5.17 7.89 7.32
C GLN A 20 5.66 8.39 5.94
N ALA A 21 6.57 7.65 5.31
CA ALA A 21 7.06 7.99 3.97
C ALA A 21 5.93 7.91 2.92
N VAL A 22 5.11 6.86 2.99
CA VAL A 22 3.95 6.64 2.11
C VAL A 22 2.91 7.74 2.29
N SER A 23 2.48 8.03 3.52
CA SER A 23 1.51 9.10 3.80
C SER A 23 2.00 10.47 3.32
N LYS A 24 3.32 10.72 3.35
CA LYS A 24 3.90 11.93 2.79
C LYS A 24 3.76 11.99 1.27
N ILE A 25 4.02 10.89 0.57
CA ILE A 25 3.86 10.79 -0.88
C ILE A 25 2.40 11.07 -1.29
N GLU A 26 1.44 10.47 -0.59
CA GLU A 26 0.02 10.70 -0.84
C GLU A 26 -0.37 12.16 -0.67
N LYS A 27 0.04 12.77 0.46
CA LYS A 27 -0.22 14.19 0.74
C LYS A 27 0.39 15.12 -0.30
N ASP A 28 1.58 14.81 -0.79
CA ASP A 28 2.23 15.60 -1.84
C ASP A 28 1.53 15.40 -3.21
N GLY A 29 1.00 14.20 -3.49
CA GLY A 29 0.15 13.93 -4.66
C GLY A 29 -1.22 14.63 -4.62
N GLU A 30 -1.79 14.81 -3.43
CA GLU A 30 -3.03 15.59 -3.24
C GLU A 30 -2.83 17.09 -3.47
N ARG A 31 -1.68 17.65 -3.05
CA ARG A 31 -1.33 19.08 -3.23
C ARG A 31 -1.21 19.50 -4.70
N VAL A 32 -1.01 18.56 -5.61
CA VAL A 32 -0.95 18.83 -7.06
C VAL A 32 -2.33 19.25 -7.60
N ARG A 33 -3.41 19.08 -6.84
CA ARG A 33 -4.75 19.54 -7.24
C ARG A 33 -5.09 20.94 -6.74
N SER A 34 -5.56 21.77 -7.68
CA SER A 34 -6.13 23.10 -7.48
C SER A 34 -7.65 23.10 -7.25
N GLU A 35 -8.34 21.95 -7.38
CA GLU A 35 -9.79 21.82 -7.17
C GLU A 35 -10.15 21.15 -5.84
N ARG A 36 -10.97 21.84 -5.05
CA ARG A 36 -11.25 21.59 -3.62
C ARG A 36 -12.10 20.34 -3.31
N TRP A 37 -12.59 19.62 -4.32
CA TRP A 37 -13.58 18.52 -4.17
C TRP A 37 -13.40 17.34 -5.13
N GLY A 38 -12.19 17.11 -5.66
CA GLY A 38 -11.96 15.99 -6.59
C GLY A 38 -11.48 14.71 -5.89
N ASN A 39 -11.80 13.53 -6.47
CA ASN A 39 -11.33 12.20 -6.03
C ASN A 39 -9.82 12.17 -5.71
N ARG A 40 -9.39 11.46 -4.66
CA ARG A 40 -7.96 11.26 -4.36
C ARG A 40 -7.18 10.87 -5.62
N THR A 41 -6.06 11.54 -5.87
CA THR A 41 -5.23 11.32 -7.08
C THR A 41 -4.38 10.06 -6.96
N LEU A 42 -4.00 9.70 -5.73
CA LEU A 42 -3.10 8.60 -5.41
C LEU A 42 -3.45 8.06 -4.02
N ASP A 43 -3.46 6.74 -3.90
CA ASP A 43 -3.70 5.97 -2.66
C ASP A 43 -2.65 4.84 -2.70
N VAL A 44 -1.86 4.70 -1.64
CA VAL A 44 -0.73 3.77 -1.55
C VAL A 44 -0.84 2.97 -0.28
N ASP A 45 -1.27 1.72 -0.41
CA ASP A 45 -1.39 0.79 0.71
C ASP A 45 -0.13 -0.07 0.87
N ILE A 46 0.30 -0.30 2.11
CA ILE A 46 1.32 -1.30 2.44
C ILE A 46 0.63 -2.66 2.57
N ILE A 47 0.79 -3.53 1.56
CA ILE A 47 0.13 -4.84 1.56
C ILE A 47 0.92 -5.89 2.34
N PHE A 48 2.23 -5.97 2.11
CA PHE A 48 3.16 -6.86 2.80
C PHE A 48 4.41 -6.08 3.22
N TYR A 49 5.02 -6.51 4.31
CA TYR A 49 6.35 -6.07 4.75
C TYR A 49 7.13 -7.33 5.12
N ASP A 50 7.99 -7.80 4.20
CA ASP A 50 8.62 -9.13 4.29
C ASP A 50 7.61 -10.20 4.77
N ASP A 51 7.95 -10.99 5.79
CA ASP A 51 7.06 -11.95 6.45
C ASP A 51 6.56 -11.44 7.81
N CYS A 52 6.62 -10.12 8.05
CA CYS A 52 6.17 -9.52 9.29
C CYS A 52 4.64 -9.53 9.42
N VAL A 53 4.18 -9.73 10.65
CA VAL A 53 2.80 -9.46 11.06
C VAL A 53 2.84 -8.27 12.01
N VAL A 54 2.24 -7.15 11.58
CA VAL A 54 2.17 -5.91 12.33
C VAL A 54 0.72 -5.64 12.65
N GLU A 55 0.42 -5.44 13.93
CA GLU A 55 -0.89 -5.03 14.42
C GLU A 55 -0.69 -3.83 15.34
N SER A 56 -1.08 -2.67 14.84
CA SER A 56 -1.01 -1.40 15.57
C SER A 56 -2.23 -0.55 15.24
N ASN A 57 -2.40 0.57 15.95
CA ASN A 57 -3.52 1.47 15.70
C ASN A 57 -3.49 2.10 14.30
N ASP A 58 -2.29 2.31 13.73
CA ASP A 58 -2.11 3.05 12.49
C ASP A 58 -1.67 2.17 11.31
N LEU A 59 -1.17 0.95 11.56
CA LEU A 59 -0.66 0.03 10.56
C LEU A 59 -1.06 -1.42 10.86
N CYS A 60 -1.65 -2.09 9.87
CA CYS A 60 -1.89 -3.52 9.88
C CYS A 60 -1.26 -4.15 8.63
N VAL A 61 -0.32 -5.06 8.84
CA VAL A 61 0.38 -5.81 7.77
C VAL A 61 0.37 -7.29 8.12
N PRO A 62 -0.03 -8.20 7.21
CA PRO A 62 -0.59 -7.93 5.88
C PRO A 62 -1.88 -7.10 5.93
N HIS A 63 -2.15 -6.32 4.88
CA HIS A 63 -3.33 -5.45 4.86
C HIS A 63 -4.61 -6.27 5.06
N ILE A 64 -5.38 -5.95 6.12
CA ILE A 64 -6.48 -6.76 6.67
C ILE A 64 -7.54 -7.24 5.67
N ASP A 65 -7.78 -6.46 4.62
CA ASP A 65 -8.83 -6.70 3.62
C ASP A 65 -8.27 -7.04 2.23
N MET A 66 -6.96 -7.32 2.10
CA MET A 66 -6.35 -7.56 0.79
C MET A 66 -6.96 -8.77 0.07
N GLN A 67 -7.34 -9.81 0.82
CA GLN A 67 -7.84 -11.09 0.31
C GLN A 67 -9.20 -10.99 -0.39
N HIS A 68 -9.93 -9.89 -0.20
CA HIS A 68 -11.22 -9.65 -0.85
C HIS A 68 -11.12 -8.67 -2.04
N ARG A 69 -9.92 -8.16 -2.34
CA ARG A 69 -9.72 -7.09 -3.32
C ARG A 69 -8.97 -7.60 -4.56
N ASP A 70 -9.72 -7.94 -5.59
CA ASP A 70 -9.19 -8.36 -6.90
C ASP A 70 -8.14 -7.40 -7.48
N PHE A 71 -8.37 -6.09 -7.34
CA PHE A 71 -7.46 -5.06 -7.85
C PHE A 71 -6.15 -4.94 -7.06
N VAL A 72 -6.07 -5.57 -5.89
CA VAL A 72 -4.84 -5.75 -5.10
C VAL A 72 -4.21 -7.10 -5.44
N LEU A 73 -5.00 -8.18 -5.44
CA LEU A 73 -4.51 -9.54 -5.64
C LEU A 73 -3.97 -9.81 -7.04
N LYS A 74 -4.62 -9.31 -8.10
CA LYS A 74 -4.17 -9.51 -9.49
C LYS A 74 -2.76 -8.95 -9.74
N PRO A 75 -2.47 -7.66 -9.49
CA PRO A 75 -1.12 -7.15 -9.70
C PRO A 75 -0.10 -7.74 -8.72
N LEU A 76 -0.49 -8.12 -7.50
CA LEU A 76 0.42 -8.83 -6.59
C LEU A 76 0.79 -10.23 -7.08
N ALA A 77 -0.16 -10.97 -7.64
CA ALA A 77 0.10 -12.29 -8.21
C ALA A 77 1.03 -12.22 -9.43
N GLU A 78 0.94 -11.15 -10.22
CA GLU A 78 1.88 -10.89 -11.32
C GLU A 78 3.28 -10.52 -10.80
N LEU A 79 3.35 -9.67 -9.77
CA LEU A 79 4.62 -9.17 -9.22
C LEU A 79 5.37 -10.20 -8.37
N CYS A 80 4.64 -10.96 -7.56
CA CYS A 80 5.15 -11.86 -6.53
C CYS A 80 4.33 -13.18 -6.49
N PRO A 81 4.33 -14.00 -7.56
CA PRO A 81 3.43 -15.16 -7.71
C PRO A 81 3.60 -16.25 -6.64
N TYR A 82 4.75 -16.28 -5.97
CA TYR A 82 5.10 -17.29 -4.95
C TYR A 82 5.11 -16.73 -3.54
N LYS A 83 4.65 -15.48 -3.34
CA LYS A 83 4.56 -14.91 -1.99
C LYS A 83 3.49 -15.67 -1.21
N LEU A 84 3.90 -16.30 -0.13
CA LEU A 84 2.98 -16.88 0.84
C LEU A 84 2.51 -15.78 1.79
N HIS A 85 1.22 -15.84 2.13
CA HIS A 85 0.70 -15.05 3.22
C HIS A 85 1.37 -15.52 4.53
N PRO A 86 1.86 -14.62 5.40
CA PRO A 86 2.62 -14.99 6.61
C PRO A 86 1.75 -15.57 7.74
N ILE A 87 0.43 -15.64 7.54
CA ILE A 87 -0.58 -16.24 8.45
C ILE A 87 -1.29 -17.36 7.72
#